data_AF-X1RDX3-F1
#
_entry.id   AF-X1RDX3-F1
#
_cell.length_a   1.000
_cell.length_b   1.000
_cell.length_c   1.000
_cell.angle_alpha   90.00
_cell.angle_beta   90.00
_cell.angle_gamma   90.00
#
_symmetry.space_group_name_H-M   'P 1'
#
loop_
_entity.id
_entity.type
_entity.pdbx_description
1 polymer ?
#
loop_
_entity_poly.entity_id
_entity_poly.type
_entity_poly.pdbx_seq_one_letter_code
_entity_poly.pdbx_strand_id
1 'polypeptide(L)' 'MIELKKISQLNVSDKMKLKIINKEIDGFRREYTQKLKVEDPEAYAELRESQKKDLARFRRKYPKYQKNWRKKQSRK' A
#
# COMPACT_ATOMS: atom_id res chain seq x y z
N MET A 1 20.56 17.53 -1.09
CA MET A 1 19.84 16.24 -1.24
C MET A 1 20.37 15.29 -0.18
N ILE A 2 19.52 14.72 0.66
CA ILE A 2 19.94 13.65 1.57
C ILE A 2 20.28 12.45 0.70
N GLU A 3 21.55 12.07 0.70
CA GLU A 3 22.02 10.86 0.03
C GLU A 3 21.33 9.67 0.72
N LEU A 4 20.33 9.09 0.06
CA LEU A 4 19.67 7.89 0.56
C LEU A 4 20.71 6.77 0.54
N LYS A 5 21.32 6.49 1.72
CA LYS A 5 22.12 5.28 1.90
C LYS A 5 21.29 4.11 1.39
N LYS A 6 21.89 3.26 0.56
CA LYS A 6 21.20 2.08 0.04
C LYS A 6 20.62 1.33 1.24
N ILE A 7 19.39 0.84 1.14
CA ILE A 7 18.73 0.15 2.27
C ILE A 7 19.57 -1.05 2.77
N SER A 8 20.41 -1.63 1.90
CA SER A 8 21.42 -2.64 2.23
C SER A 8 22.51 -2.17 3.21
N GLN A 9 22.78 -0.86 3.28
CA GLN A 9 23.78 -0.23 4.14
C GLN A 9 23.22 0.21 5.51
N LEU A 10 21.91 0.06 5.73
CA LEU A 10 21.30 0.37 7.03
C LEU A 10 21.58 -0.76 8.02
N ASN A 11 22.19 -0.41 9.16
CA ASN A 11 22.39 -1.34 10.28
C ASN A 11 21.10 -1.49 11.11
N VAL A 12 20.06 -2.05 10.48
CA VAL A 12 18.76 -2.33 11.09
C VAL A 12 18.29 -3.73 10.71
N SER A 13 17.40 -4.32 11.51
CA SER A 13 16.83 -5.64 11.19
C SER A 13 16.15 -5.67 9.82
N ASP A 14 16.12 -6.83 9.18
CA ASP A 14 15.47 -7.00 7.88
C ASP A 14 13.99 -6.66 7.92
N LYS A 15 13.32 -6.92 9.05
CA LYS A 15 11.94 -6.48 9.29
C LYS A 15 11.80 -4.97 9.22
N MET A 16 12.79 -4.22 9.70
CA MET A 16 12.81 -2.76 9.63
C MET A 16 13.14 -2.28 8.22
N LYS A 17 14.09 -2.92 7.52
CA LYS A 17 14.37 -2.65 6.11
C LYS A 17 13.13 -2.82 5.25
N LEU A 18 12.39 -3.91 5.41
CA LEU A 18 11.12 -4.16 4.72
C LEU A 18 10.06 -3.09 5.04
N LYS A 19 9.96 -2.62 6.28
CA LYS A 19 9.06 -1.52 6.63
C LYS A 19 9.41 -0.22 5.91
N ILE A 20 10.70 0.09 5.79
CA ILE A 20 11.17 1.30 5.09
C ILE A 20 10.83 1.20 3.60
N ILE A 21 11.17 0.08 2.95
CA ILE A 21 10.84 -0.18 1.55
C ILE A 21 9.33 -0.03 1.30
N ASN A 22 8.50 -0.66 2.14
CA ASN A 22 7.05 -0.59 1.99
C ASN A 22 6.53 0.84 2.16
N LYS A 23 7.11 1.62 3.08
CA LYS A 23 6.73 3.02 3.30
C LYS A 23 7.06 3.89 2.09
N GLU A 24 8.22 3.69 1.48
CA GLU A 24 8.61 4.42 0.26
C GLU A 24 7.71 4.05 -0.92
N ILE A 25 7.47 2.75 -1.15
CA ILE A 25 6.55 2.27 -2.19
C ILE A 25 5.16 2.89 -2.02
N ASP A 26 4.64 2.89 -0.79
CA ASP A 26 3.33 3.49 -0.50
C ASP A 26 3.33 5.01 -0.73
N GLY A 27 4.42 5.70 -0.44
CA GLY A 27 4.63 7.11 -0.76
C GLY A 27 4.52 7.37 -2.26
N PHE A 28 5.33 6.68 -3.07
CA PHE A 28 5.31 6.81 -4.53
C PHE A 28 3.94 6.48 -5.13
N ARG A 29 3.27 5.43 -4.65
CA ARG A 29 1.92 5.08 -5.10
C ARG A 29 0.90 6.17 -4.83
N ARG A 30 0.99 6.83 -3.66
CA ARG A 30 0.09 7.94 -3.31
C ARG A 30 0.33 9.14 -4.21
N GLU A 31 1.58 9.54 -4.40
CA GLU A 31 1.92 10.66 -5.29
C GLU A 31 1.48 10.39 -6.73
N TYR A 32 1.79 9.20 -7.26
CA TYR A 32 1.34 8.78 -8.59
C TYR A 32 -0.18 8.88 -8.71
N THR A 33 -0.92 8.33 -7.75
CA THR A 33 -2.38 8.33 -7.77
C THR A 33 -2.96 9.75 -7.68
N GLN A 34 -2.32 10.65 -6.92
CA GLN A 34 -2.73 12.05 -6.82
C GLN A 34 -2.50 12.81 -8.14
N LYS A 35 -1.34 12.60 -8.78
CA LYS A 35 -1.06 13.17 -10.10
C LYS A 35 -2.01 12.63 -11.16
N LEU A 36 -2.19 11.32 -11.21
CA LEU A 36 -3.11 10.66 -12.13
C LEU A 36 -4.53 11.23 -12.02
N LYS A 37 -5.01 11.51 -10.81
CA LYS A 37 -6.33 12.11 -10.60
C LYS A 37 -6.51 13.48 -11.29
N VAL A 38 -5.44 14.27 -11.41
CA VAL A 38 -5.45 15.62 -12.00
C VAL A 38 -5.15 15.56 -13.49
N GLU A 39 -4.13 14.78 -13.88
CA GLU A 39 -3.63 14.69 -15.25
C GLU A 39 -4.53 13.84 -16.15
N ASP A 40 -5.10 12.75 -15.63
CA ASP A 40 -5.97 11.83 -16.35
C ASP A 40 -7.07 11.25 -15.44
N PRO A 41 -8.18 11.98 -15.25
CA PRO A 41 -9.29 11.56 -14.39
C PRO A 41 -9.95 10.25 -14.84
N GLU A 42 -9.91 9.93 -16.14
CA GLU A 42 -10.50 8.71 -16.71
C GLU A 42 -9.67 7.49 -16.32
N ALA A 43 -8.36 7.53 -16.56
CA ALA A 43 -7.44 6.47 -16.11
C ALA A 43 -7.45 6.32 -14.57
N TYR A 44 -7.59 7.42 -13.82
CA TYR A 44 -7.78 7.34 -12.38
C TYR A 44 -9.07 6.58 -12.02
N ALA A 45 -10.19 6.85 -12.69
CA ALA A 45 -11.45 6.15 -12.44
C ALA A 45 -11.32 4.64 -12.73
N GLU A 46 -10.70 4.26 -13.85
CA GLU A 46 -10.44 2.87 -14.20
C GLU A 46 -9.59 2.16 -13.15
N LEU A 47 -8.52 2.81 -12.67
CA LEU A 47 -7.68 2.30 -11.60
C LEU A 47 -8.50 2.03 -10.32
N ARG A 48 -9.37 2.97 -9.93
CA ARG A 48 -10.22 2.82 -8.75
C ARG A 48 -11.22 1.67 -8.90
N GLU A 49 -11.82 1.51 -10.06
CA GLU A 49 -12.75 0.41 -10.33
C GLU A 49 -12.05 -0.95 -10.32
N SER A 50 -10.86 -1.04 -10.91
CA SER A 50 -10.02 -2.24 -10.85
C SER A 50 -9.70 -2.63 -9.40
N GLN A 51 -9.24 -1.67 -8.59
CA GLN A 51 -8.96 -1.88 -7.16
C GLN A 51 -10.20 -2.33 -6.37
N LYS A 52 -11.38 -1.77 -6.67
CA LYS A 52 -12.65 -2.19 -6.05
C LYS A 52 -12.97 -3.64 -6.40
N LYS A 53 -12.83 -4.03 -7.67
CA LYS A 53 -13.07 -5.41 -8.14
C LYS A 53 -12.14 -6.40 -7.46
N ASP A 54 -10.85 -6.08 -7.35
CA ASP A 54 -9.87 -6.90 -6.63
C ASP A 54 -10.22 -7.06 -5.16
N LEU A 55 -10.59 -5.96 -4.49
CA LEU A 55 -11.00 -6.00 -3.09
C LEU A 55 -12.26 -6.85 -2.90
N ALA A 56 -13.24 -6.74 -3.81
CA ALA A 56 -14.44 -7.55 -3.78
C ALA A 56 -14.12 -9.05 -3.96
N ARG A 57 -13.27 -9.39 -4.95
CA ARG A 57 -12.79 -10.77 -5.16
C ARG A 57 -12.08 -11.33 -3.92
N PHE A 58 -11.19 -10.53 -3.33
CA PHE A 58 -10.48 -10.91 -2.12
C PHE A 58 -11.43 -11.15 -0.94
N ARG A 59 -12.38 -10.24 -0.69
CA ARG A 59 -13.36 -10.37 0.39
C ARG A 59 -14.27 -11.59 0.20
N ARG A 60 -14.65 -11.90 -1.04
CA ARG A 60 -15.42 -13.11 -1.37
C ARG A 60 -14.64 -14.38 -1.07
N LYS A 61 -13.35 -14.42 -1.43
CA LYS A 61 -12.46 -15.55 -1.15
C LYS A 61 -12.15 -15.70 0.35
N TYR A 62 -12.07 -14.58 1.08
CA TYR A 62 -11.72 -14.55 2.49
C TYR A 62 -12.75 -13.80 3.35
N PRO A 63 -13.97 -14.34 3.51
CA PRO A 63 -15.07 -13.63 4.18
C PRO A 63 -14.80 -13.33 5.65
N LYS A 64 -14.02 -14.19 6.32
CA LYS A 64 -13.63 -14.01 7.73
C LYS A 64 -12.44 -13.06 7.91
N TYR A 65 -11.74 -12.66 6.84
CA TYR A 65 -10.56 -11.81 6.94
C TYR A 65 -10.85 -10.51 7.66
N GLN A 66 -11.94 -9.83 7.29
CA GLN A 66 -12.31 -8.55 7.89
C GLN A 66 -12.66 -8.68 9.38
N LYS A 67 -13.40 -9.73 9.76
CA LYS A 67 -13.70 -10.04 11.17
C LYS A 67 -12.42 -10.33 11.96
N ASN A 68 -11.52 -11.13 11.40
CA ASN A 68 -10.25 -11.50 12.04
C ASN A 68 -9.29 -10.30 12.16
N TRP A 69 -9.23 -9.45 11.15
CA TRP A 69 -8.44 -8.23 11.15
C TRP A 69 -8.92 -7.25 12.23
N ARG A 70 -10.24 -7.01 12.32
CA ARG A 70 -10.83 -6.17 13.38
C ARG A 70 -10.50 -6.68 14.77
N LYS A 71 -10.62 -7.98 15.02
CA LYS A 71 -10.24 -8.61 16.31
C LYS A 71 -8.76 -8.45 16.65
N LYS A 72 -7.87 -8.46 15.65
CA LYS A 72 -6.43 -8.24 15.87
C LYS A 72 -6.12 -6.78 16.23
N GLN A 73 -6.87 -5.82 15.68
CA GLN A 73 -6.68 -4.41 15.98
C GLN A 73 -7.31 -4.01 17.32
N SER A 74 -8.47 -4.57 17.69
CA SER A 74 -9.12 -4.28 18.98
C SER A 74 -8.43 -4.94 20.20
N ARG A 75 -7.42 -5.77 19.97
CA ARG A 75 -6.59 -6.41 21.00
C ARG A 75 -5.23 -5.72 21.15
N LYS A 76 -5.01 -4.63 20.41
CA LYS A 76 -3.94 -3.67 20.67
C LYS A 76 -4.52 -2.50 21.44
#